data_AF-A0A2D4TSP4-F1
#
_entry.id   AF-A0A2D4TSP4-F1
#
_cell.length_a   1.000
_cell.length_b   1.000
_cell.length_c   1.000
_cell.angle_alpha   90.00
_cell.angle_beta   90.00
_cell.angle_gamma   90.00
#
_symmetry.space_group_name_H-M   'P 1'
#
loop_
_entity.id
_entity.type
_entity.pdbx_description
1 polymer ?
#
loop_
_entity_poly.entity_id
_entity_poly.type
_entity_poly.pdbx_seq_one_letter_code
_entity_poly.pdbx_strand_id
1 'polypeptide(L)'
;MSKEVKEFFSTYTEFVTKVTSEPSLDLKSLKKSLEEIEEKSPIASARLLTAALGLGSESGEFVEIVKKMFLQGKPPSEENIFHMKRELGDIMWYWVTACAALELDPFEVISENQEKLEARYGEKFEINRSEVRKEGDL
;
A
#
# COMPACT_ATOMS: atom_id res chain seq x y z
N MET A 1 27.51 -1.27 -26.99
CA MET A 1 26.56 -2.41 -27.01
C MET A 1 26.71 -3.13 -28.33
N SER A 2 26.99 -4.45 -28.32
CA SER A 2 27.11 -5.24 -29.55
C SER A 2 25.76 -5.37 -30.25
N LYS A 3 25.78 -5.72 -31.55
CA LYS A 3 24.58 -5.96 -32.35
C LYS A 3 23.71 -7.07 -31.73
N GLU A 4 24.34 -8.12 -31.19
CA GLU A 4 23.62 -9.22 -30.54
C GLU A 4 22.81 -8.76 -29.32
N VAL A 5 23.36 -7.83 -28.50
CA VAL A 5 22.65 -7.31 -27.33
C VAL A 5 21.40 -6.52 -27.75
N LYS A 6 21.46 -5.77 -28.85
CA LYS A 6 20.29 -5.05 -29.38
C LYS A 6 19.22 -6.01 -29.90
N GLU A 7 19.63 -7.05 -30.63
CA GLU A 7 18.72 -8.09 -31.11
C GLU A 7 18.04 -8.82 -29.95
N PHE A 8 18.80 -9.18 -28.91
CA PHE A 8 18.24 -9.77 -27.68
C PHE A 8 17.15 -8.90 -27.06
N PHE A 9 17.42 -7.62 -26.82
CA PHE A 9 16.43 -6.74 -26.18
C PHE A 9 15.20 -6.49 -27.08
N SER A 10 15.35 -6.53 -28.41
CA SER A 10 14.20 -6.48 -29.32
C SER A 10 13.30 -7.71 -29.15
N THR A 11 13.89 -8.91 -29.24
CA THR A 11 13.15 -10.17 -29.06
C THR A 11 12.53 -10.27 -27.66
N TYR A 12 13.26 -9.85 -26.64
CA TYR A 12 12.74 -9.84 -25.27
C TYR A 12 11.59 -8.84 -25.11
N THR A 13 11.67 -7.66 -25.71
CA THR A 13 10.58 -6.66 -25.69
C THR A 13 9.33 -7.22 -26.36
N GLU A 14 9.45 -7.83 -27.54
CA GLU A 14 8.32 -8.47 -28.23
C GLU A 14 7.68 -9.58 -27.38
N PHE A 15 8.51 -10.41 -26.73
CA PHE A 15 8.03 -11.43 -25.82
C PHE A 15 7.26 -10.82 -24.64
N VAL A 16 7.84 -9.82 -23.96
CA VAL A 16 7.20 -9.11 -22.84
C VAL A 16 5.88 -8.49 -23.27
N THR A 17 5.83 -7.79 -24.41
CA THR A 17 4.59 -7.25 -24.95
C THR A 17 3.56 -8.34 -25.20
N LYS A 18 3.95 -9.47 -25.80
CA LYS A 18 3.05 -10.60 -26.08
C LYS A 18 2.42 -11.20 -24.82
N VAL A 19 3.15 -11.24 -23.71
CA VAL A 19 2.68 -11.82 -22.44
C VAL A 19 2.06 -10.78 -21.48
N THR A 20 2.11 -9.49 -21.82
CA THR A 20 1.49 -8.43 -21.03
C THR A 20 -0.01 -8.39 -21.31
N SER A 21 -0.84 -8.25 -20.27
CA SER A 21 -2.29 -8.26 -20.43
C SER A 21 -2.79 -7.09 -21.27
N GLU A 22 -3.90 -7.29 -21.99
CA GLU A 22 -4.48 -6.26 -22.84
C GLU A 22 -4.86 -4.98 -22.07
N PRO A 23 -5.45 -5.02 -20.86
CA PRO A 23 -5.70 -3.82 -20.05
C PRO A 23 -4.43 -3.08 -19.61
N SER A 24 -3.26 -3.72 -19.64
CA SER A 24 -1.98 -3.07 -19.36
C SER A 24 -1.33 -2.44 -20.59
N LEU A 25 -1.81 -2.73 -21.81
CA LEU A 25 -1.28 -2.21 -23.07
C LEU A 25 -2.22 -1.22 -23.77
N ASP A 26 -3.53 -1.37 -23.60
CA ASP A 26 -4.56 -0.59 -24.28
C ASP A 26 -5.49 0.12 -23.30
N LEU A 27 -5.66 1.44 -23.52
CA LEU A 27 -6.46 2.30 -22.65
C LEU A 27 -7.95 1.95 -22.69
N LYS A 28 -8.49 1.52 -23.84
CA LYS A 28 -9.92 1.16 -23.93
C LYS A 28 -10.20 -0.10 -23.12
N SER A 29 -9.31 -1.07 -23.21
CA SER A 29 -9.36 -2.33 -22.47
C SER A 29 -9.18 -2.11 -20.96
N LEU A 30 -8.31 -1.17 -20.56
CA LEU A 30 -8.20 -0.72 -19.18
C LEU A 30 -9.52 -0.12 -18.67
N LYS A 31 -10.09 0.85 -19.40
CA LYS A 31 -11.35 1.50 -19.03
C LYS A 31 -12.47 0.49 -18.86
N LYS A 32 -12.62 -0.42 -19.83
CA LYS A 32 -13.61 -1.50 -19.77
C LYS A 32 -13.41 -2.39 -18.53
N SER A 33 -12.16 -2.72 -18.19
CA SER A 33 -11.87 -3.54 -17.00
C SER A 33 -12.23 -2.81 -15.70
N LEU A 34 -11.99 -1.50 -15.62
CA LEU A 34 -12.40 -0.68 -14.46
C LEU A 34 -13.93 -0.62 -14.35
N GLU A 35 -14.63 -0.33 -15.46
CA GLU A 35 -16.09 -0.30 -15.53
C GLU A 35 -16.70 -1.64 -15.12
N GLU A 36 -16.19 -2.76 -15.63
CA GLU A 36 -16.69 -4.09 -15.27
C GLU A 36 -16.52 -4.43 -13.78
N ILE A 37 -15.46 -3.95 -13.13
CA ILE A 37 -15.24 -4.14 -11.68
C ILE A 37 -16.30 -3.36 -10.90
N GLU A 38 -16.54 -2.09 -11.24
CA GLU A 38 -17.54 -1.27 -10.56
C GLU A 38 -18.97 -1.75 -10.83
N GLU A 39 -19.25 -2.30 -12.01
CA GLU A 39 -20.57 -2.88 -12.33
C GLU A 39 -20.87 -4.17 -11.55
N LYS A 40 -19.83 -4.97 -11.25
CA LYS A 40 -19.96 -6.31 -10.67
C LYS A 40 -19.66 -6.37 -9.17
N SER A 41 -19.23 -5.27 -8.56
CA SER A 41 -18.81 -5.22 -7.16
C SER A 41 -18.97 -3.83 -6.56
N PRO A 42 -19.01 -3.68 -5.23
CA PRO A 42 -19.04 -2.37 -4.58
C PRO A 42 -17.69 -1.62 -4.65
N ILE A 43 -16.68 -2.18 -5.32
CA ILE A 43 -15.33 -1.62 -5.34
C ILE A 43 -15.31 -0.32 -6.13
N ALA A 44 -14.87 0.77 -5.50
CA ALA A 44 -14.58 2.03 -6.19
C ALA A 44 -13.20 1.92 -6.88
N SER A 45 -13.19 1.45 -8.13
CA SER A 45 -11.98 1.02 -8.84
C SER A 45 -10.90 2.11 -8.94
N ALA A 46 -11.29 3.35 -9.24
CA ALA A 46 -10.37 4.49 -9.34
C ALA A 46 -9.71 4.80 -7.98
N ARG A 47 -10.50 4.76 -6.90
CA ARG A 47 -10.00 5.00 -5.54
C ARG A 47 -9.10 3.87 -5.07
N LEU A 48 -9.43 2.63 -5.41
CA LEU A 48 -8.60 1.47 -5.12
C LEU A 48 -7.25 1.55 -5.83
N LEU A 49 -7.24 2.01 -7.09
CA LEU A 49 -5.98 2.24 -7.84
C LEU A 49 -5.12 3.32 -7.16
N THR A 50 -5.73 4.43 -6.72
CA THR A 50 -5.03 5.45 -5.92
C THR A 50 -4.42 4.86 -4.65
N ALA A 51 -5.20 4.06 -3.92
CA ALA A 51 -4.73 3.41 -2.69
C ALA A 51 -3.56 2.45 -2.94
N ALA A 52 -3.69 1.57 -3.93
CA ALA A 52 -2.67 0.56 -4.23
C ALA A 52 -1.34 1.19 -4.66
N LEU A 53 -1.38 2.20 -5.54
CA LEU A 53 -0.18 2.89 -6.00
C LEU A 53 0.48 3.69 -4.86
N GLY A 54 -0.32 4.40 -4.07
CA GLY A 54 0.19 5.18 -2.94
C GLY A 54 0.80 4.32 -1.84
N LEU A 55 0.15 3.22 -1.44
CA LEU A 55 0.71 2.27 -0.47
C LEU A 55 2.10 1.79 -0.89
N GLY A 56 2.28 1.46 -2.17
CA GLY A 56 3.58 1.05 -2.72
C GLY A 56 4.61 2.17 -2.70
N SER A 57 4.21 3.39 -3.06
CA SER A 57 5.08 4.58 -3.08
C SER A 57 5.63 4.90 -1.70
N GLU A 58 4.75 5.13 -0.72
CA GLU A 58 5.15 5.58 0.63
C GLU A 58 5.88 4.49 1.42
N SER A 59 5.52 3.22 1.19
CA SER A 59 6.31 2.10 1.72
C SER A 59 7.73 2.09 1.16
N GLY A 60 7.91 2.45 -0.11
CA GLY A 60 9.21 2.60 -0.75
C GLY A 60 10.03 3.74 -0.12
N GLU A 61 9.41 4.89 0.13
CA GLU A 61 10.05 6.03 0.80
C GLU A 61 10.49 5.68 2.23
N PHE A 62 9.63 5.02 3.00
CA PHE A 62 9.97 4.51 4.33
C PHE A 62 11.17 3.55 4.26
N VAL A 63 11.12 2.57 3.35
CA VAL A 63 12.21 1.59 3.15
C VAL A 63 13.51 2.29 2.75
N GLU A 64 13.47 3.36 1.96
CA GLU A 64 14.66 4.10 1.55
C GLU A 64 15.40 4.69 2.76
N ILE A 65 14.66 5.25 3.73
CA ILE A 65 15.25 5.80 4.96
C ILE A 65 15.91 4.69 5.78
N VAL A 66 15.21 3.57 5.99
CA VAL A 66 15.72 2.40 6.72
C VAL A 66 16.96 1.83 6.01
N LYS A 67 16.91 1.62 4.70
CA LYS A 67 18.02 1.11 3.88
C LYS A 67 19.26 2.01 4.01
N LYS A 68 19.10 3.33 3.94
CA LYS A 68 20.21 4.29 4.10
C LYS A 68 20.87 4.16 5.48
N MET A 69 20.08 4.01 6.53
CA MET A 69 20.61 3.88 7.89
C MET A 69 21.33 2.55 8.10
N PHE A 70 20.67 1.44 7.81
CA PHE A 70 21.16 0.11 8.18
C PHE A 70 22.13 -0.49 7.16
N LEU A 71 21.99 -0.19 5.86
CA LEU A 71 22.78 -0.82 4.79
C LEU A 71 23.81 0.12 4.15
N GLN A 72 23.71 1.42 4.37
CA GLN A 72 24.61 2.42 3.77
C GLN A 72 25.36 3.26 4.82
N GLY A 73 25.22 2.93 6.11
CA GLY A 73 26.00 3.52 7.20
C GLY A 73 25.61 4.95 7.56
N LYS A 74 24.42 5.43 7.17
CA LYS A 74 23.92 6.74 7.60
C LYS A 74 23.58 6.68 9.10
N PRO A 75 24.17 7.52 9.97
CA PRO A 75 23.86 7.50 11.40
C PRO A 75 22.38 7.89 11.64
N PRO A 76 21.72 7.30 12.66
CA PRO A 76 20.37 7.69 13.04
C PRO A 76 20.32 9.15 13.52
N SER A 77 19.26 9.87 13.15
CA SER A 77 18.97 11.23 13.64
C SER A 77 17.48 11.43 13.93
N GLU A 78 17.16 12.49 14.68
CA GLU A 78 15.77 12.92 14.91
C GLU A 78 15.03 13.22 13.60
N GLU A 79 15.75 13.77 12.61
CA GLU A 79 15.21 14.00 11.26
C GLU A 79 14.80 12.68 10.59
N ASN A 80 15.57 11.60 10.76
CA ASN A 80 15.18 10.30 10.21
C ASN A 80 13.93 9.75 10.88
N ILE A 81 13.79 9.89 12.20
CA ILE A 81 12.59 9.49 12.93
C ILE A 81 11.38 10.32 12.47
N PHE A 82 11.56 11.62 12.33
CA PHE A 82 10.51 12.52 11.85
C PHE A 82 10.06 12.16 10.43
N HIS A 83 10.99 11.89 9.51
CA HIS A 83 10.65 11.49 8.15
C HIS A 83 9.92 10.15 8.13
N MET A 84 10.45 9.12 8.82
CA MET A 84 9.78 7.82 8.92
C MET A 84 8.36 7.94 9.49
N LYS A 85 8.13 8.84 10.46
CA LYS A 85 6.79 9.11 10.99
C LYS A 85 5.85 9.69 9.93
N ARG A 86 6.32 10.57 9.05
CA ARG A 86 5.50 11.12 7.96
C ARG A 86 5.13 10.02 6.97
N GLU A 87 6.11 9.22 6.55
CA GLU A 87 5.83 8.11 5.63
C GLU A 87 4.84 7.11 6.23
N LEU A 88 4.93 6.82 7.54
CA LEU A 88 3.92 6.00 8.23
C LEU A 88 2.52 6.65 8.24
N GLY A 89 2.44 7.97 8.35
CA GLY A 89 1.20 8.73 8.23
C GLY A 89 0.60 8.65 6.84
N ASP A 90 1.42 8.80 5.80
CA ASP A 90 0.99 8.73 4.41
C ASP A 90 0.59 7.30 4.02
N ILE A 91 1.29 6.27 4.52
CA ILE A 91 0.87 4.86 4.45
C ILE A 91 -0.52 4.68 5.08
N MET A 92 -0.76 5.23 6.27
CA MET A 92 -2.07 5.15 6.92
C MET A 92 -3.15 5.84 6.09
N TRP A 93 -2.84 6.98 5.46
CA TRP A 93 -3.76 7.70 4.58
C TRP A 93 -4.20 6.84 3.39
N TYR A 94 -3.25 6.20 2.70
CA TYR A 94 -3.59 5.30 1.58
C TYR A 94 -4.25 4.01 2.06
N TRP A 95 -3.92 3.50 3.25
CA TRP A 95 -4.59 2.34 3.84
C TRP A 95 -6.07 2.63 4.14
N VAL A 96 -6.40 3.78 4.73
CA VAL A 96 -7.80 4.22 4.92
C VAL A 96 -8.48 4.45 3.57
N THR A 97 -7.75 4.96 2.58
CA THR A 97 -8.27 5.12 1.20
C THR A 97 -8.61 3.76 0.57
N ALA A 98 -7.83 2.71 0.84
CA ALA A 98 -8.13 1.34 0.42
C ALA A 98 -9.39 0.81 1.11
N CYS A 99 -9.51 0.98 2.43
CA CYS A 99 -10.71 0.57 3.18
C CYS A 99 -11.96 1.21 2.58
N ALA A 100 -11.92 2.53 2.36
CA ALA A 100 -13.05 3.26 1.79
C ALA A 100 -13.31 2.95 0.31
N ALA A 101 -12.32 2.44 -0.45
CA ALA A 101 -12.54 1.94 -1.81
C ALA A 101 -13.23 0.56 -1.84
N LEU A 102 -13.17 -0.17 -0.73
CA LEU A 102 -13.75 -1.50 -0.54
C LEU A 102 -15.01 -1.48 0.35
N GLU A 103 -15.49 -0.29 0.73
CA GLU A 103 -16.59 -0.09 1.68
C GLU A 103 -16.38 -0.74 3.06
N LEU A 104 -15.12 -0.78 3.51
CA LEU A 104 -14.75 -1.33 4.82
C LEU A 104 -14.61 -0.23 5.88
N ASP A 105 -15.03 -0.53 7.11
CA ASP A 105 -14.69 0.27 8.29
C ASP A 105 -13.25 -0.02 8.72
N PRO A 106 -12.33 0.98 8.71
CA PRO A 106 -11.00 0.83 9.25
C PRO A 106 -10.92 0.20 10.65
N PHE A 107 -11.88 0.50 11.53
CA PHE A 107 -11.91 -0.06 12.88
C PHE A 107 -12.16 -1.58 12.86
N GLU A 108 -13.07 -2.05 12.02
CA GLU A 108 -13.34 -3.49 11.89
C GLU A 108 -12.12 -4.21 11.30
N VAL A 109 -11.46 -3.63 10.28
CA VAL A 109 -10.26 -4.23 9.66
C VAL A 109 -9.13 -4.43 10.68
N ILE A 110 -8.88 -3.45 11.55
CA ILE A 110 -7.83 -3.58 12.58
C ILE A 110 -8.27 -4.51 13.72
N SER A 111 -9.56 -4.50 14.09
CA SER A 111 -10.11 -5.37 15.13
C SER A 111 -10.02 -6.84 14.73
N GLU A 112 -10.38 -7.19 13.49
CA GLU A 112 -10.22 -8.56 12.97
C GLU A 112 -8.75 -9.00 12.97
N ASN A 113 -7.82 -8.08 12.66
CA ASN A 113 -6.39 -8.37 12.75
C ASN A 113 -5.96 -8.68 14.18
N GLN A 114 -6.42 -7.87 15.15
CA GLN A 114 -6.15 -8.06 16.57
C GLN A 114 -6.68 -9.41 17.05
N GLU A 115 -7.97 -9.72 16.85
CA GLU A 115 -8.57 -10.99 17.27
C GLU A 115 -7.80 -12.20 16.73
N LYS A 116 -7.38 -12.14 15.46
CA LYS A 116 -6.56 -13.17 14.83
C LYS A 116 -5.17 -13.31 15.48
N LEU A 117 -4.54 -12.22 15.90
CA LEU A 117 -3.25 -12.24 16.60
C LEU A 117 -3.39 -12.78 18.03
N GLU A 118 -4.44 -12.36 18.75
CA GLU A 118 -4.74 -12.85 20.11
C GLU A 118 -5.00 -14.36 20.09
N ALA A 119 -5.79 -14.85 19.14
CA ALA A 119 -6.02 -16.28 18.96
C ALA A 119 -4.74 -17.07 18.63
N ARG A 120 -3.80 -16.44 17.90
CA ARG A 120 -2.54 -17.08 17.49
C ARG A 120 -1.52 -17.16 18.63
N TYR A 121 -1.41 -16.10 19.44
CA TYR A 121 -0.35 -15.98 20.44
C TYR A 121 -0.84 -16.16 21.88
N GLY A 122 -2.15 -16.24 22.12
CA GLY A 122 -2.75 -16.48 23.43
C GLY A 122 -2.70 -15.28 24.39
N GLU A 123 -2.15 -14.15 23.94
CA GLU A 123 -2.13 -12.89 24.68
C GLU A 123 -3.29 -12.02 24.21
N LYS A 124 -4.19 -11.64 25.12
CA LYS A 124 -5.24 -10.67 24.83
C LYS A 124 -4.66 -9.26 24.91
N PHE A 125 -4.92 -8.47 23.88
CA PHE A 125 -4.60 -7.06 23.89
C PHE A 125 -5.75 -6.32 24.60
N GLU A 126 -5.65 -6.16 25.92
CA GLU A 126 -6.66 -5.44 26.70
C GLU A 126 -6.57 -3.92 26.46
N ILE A 127 -7.42 -3.42 25.57
CA ILE A 127 -7.62 -1.97 25.34
C ILE A 127 -8.49 -1.40 26.45
N ASN A 128 -7.97 -1.32 27.68
CA ASN A 128 -8.66 -0.61 28.76
C ASN A 128 -8.33 0.89 28.77
N ARG A 129 -8.46 1.64 27.65
CA ARG A 129 -8.36 3.12 27.62
C ARG A 129 -9.00 3.80 26.38
N SER A 130 -10.30 3.67 26.14
CA SER A 130 -11.00 4.56 25.18
C SER A 130 -12.22 5.32 25.73
N GLU A 131 -12.65 5.09 26.98
CA GLU A 131 -13.75 5.86 27.61
C GLU A 131 -13.44 6.44 29.00
N VAL A 132 -12.18 6.64 29.38
CA VAL A 132 -11.86 7.50 30.54
C VAL A 132 -11.61 8.91 30.04
N ARG A 133 -12.69 9.66 29.76
CA ARG A 133 -12.60 11.12 29.87
C ARG A 133 -12.45 11.42 31.35
N LYS A 134 -11.35 12.06 31.77
CA LYS A 134 -11.32 12.64 33.11
C LYS A 134 -12.38 13.74 33.15
N GLU A 135 -13.12 13.81 34.25
CA GLU A 135 -14.02 14.92 34.53
C GLU A 135 -13.19 16.21 34.54
N GLY A 136 -13.36 17.06 33.52
CA GLY A 136 -12.63 18.34 33.38
C GLY A 136 -11.85 18.58 32.08
N ASP A 137 -11.86 17.68 31.09
CA ASP A 137 -11.33 18.02 29.75
C ASP A 137 -12.34 18.92 29.01
N LEU A 138 -12.10 20.23 29.04
CA LEU A 138 -12.70 21.27 28.19
C LEU A 138 -11.77 21.59 27.01
#